data_AF-A0A936QTY7-F1
#
_entry.id   AF-A0A936QTY7-F1
#
_cell.length_a   1.000
_cell.length_b   1.000
_cell.length_c   1.000
_cell.angle_alpha   90.00
_cell.angle_beta   90.00
_cell.angle_gamma   90.00
#
_symmetry.space_group_name_H-M   'P 1'
#
loop_
_entity.id
_entity.type
_entity.pdbx_description
1 polymer ?
#
loop_
_entity_poly.entity_id
_entity_poly.type
_entity_poly.pdbx_seq_one_letter_code
_entity_poly.pdbx_strand_id
1 'polypeptide(L)'
;MNRTLLIVLGIVAVIAFWAISFQRGMVGMNEGVAAQWSNVENAYQLRADKTKNIVSIIKGSADFEQKTLTDVVEARAKATSIQLNANDLTPEKLAQFEAAQQQLSGALSRLMVTVERYPDLKTTTAFRDFQAQYEGMENRIGVERRKFNDLARAYNAKIKQIPNNMLAGFFGFTEKGYFKSQEGTDVAPDIDFGK
;
A
#
# COMPACT_ATOMS: atom_id res chain seq x y z
N MET A 1 51.30 -19.99 -19.04
CA MET A 1 49.87 -19.64 -18.97
C MET A 1 49.49 -18.92 -20.25
N ASN A 2 48.54 -19.45 -21.02
CA ASN A 2 48.20 -18.92 -22.35
C ASN A 2 47.56 -17.53 -22.21
N ARG A 3 48.00 -16.54 -23.00
CA ARG A 3 47.46 -15.15 -22.93
C ARG A 3 45.93 -15.12 -23.07
N THR A 4 45.36 -15.97 -23.91
CA THR A 4 43.90 -16.15 -24.07
C THR A 4 43.22 -16.60 -22.78
N LEU A 5 43.86 -17.50 -22.01
CA LEU A 5 43.32 -17.98 -20.74
C LEU A 5 43.28 -16.86 -19.68
N LEU A 6 44.31 -16.00 -19.64
CA LEU A 6 44.35 -14.84 -18.76
C LEU A 6 43.26 -13.82 -19.11
N ILE A 7 43.01 -13.59 -20.40
CA ILE A 7 41.94 -12.68 -20.86
C ILE A 7 40.57 -13.23 -20.47
N VAL A 8 40.31 -14.51 -20.70
CA VAL A 8 39.05 -15.16 -20.32
C VAL A 8 38.82 -15.10 -18.81
N LEU A 9 39.84 -15.42 -18.01
CA LEU A 9 39.75 -15.32 -16.54
C LEU A 9 39.49 -13.90 -16.07
N GLY A 10 40.12 -12.90 -16.69
CA GLY A 10 39.87 -11.49 -16.39
C GLY A 10 38.41 -11.09 -16.66
N ILE A 11 37.85 -11.49 -17.80
CA ILE A 11 36.44 -11.20 -18.14
C ILE A 11 35.49 -11.86 -17.14
N VAL A 12 35.73 -13.14 -16.80
CA VAL A 12 34.91 -13.87 -15.83
C VAL A 12 34.95 -13.21 -14.45
N ALA A 13 36.13 -12.76 -14.00
CA ALA A 13 36.28 -12.05 -12.72
C ALA A 13 35.48 -10.73 -12.70
N VAL A 14 35.48 -9.97 -13.80
CA VAL A 14 34.70 -8.73 -13.93
C VAL A 14 33.19 -9.01 -13.85
N ILE A 15 32.71 -10.03 -14.57
CA ILE A 15 31.29 -10.43 -14.54
C ILE A 15 30.88 -10.89 -13.14
N ALA A 16 31.72 -11.70 -12.48
CA ALA A 16 31.46 -12.18 -11.13
C ALA A 16 31.40 -11.03 -10.11
N PHE A 17 32.34 -10.09 -10.17
CA PHE A 17 32.33 -8.92 -9.28
C PHE A 17 31.09 -8.05 -9.50
N TRP A 18 30.71 -7.85 -10.77
CA TRP A 18 29.50 -7.12 -11.13
C TRP A 18 28.23 -7.80 -10.60
N ALA A 19 28.12 -9.13 -10.76
CA ALA A 19 26.98 -9.90 -10.25
C ALA A 19 26.85 -9.84 -8.72
N ILE A 20 27.96 -9.93 -7.98
CA ILE A 20 27.97 -9.80 -6.51
C ILE A 20 27.54 -8.41 -6.08
N SER A 21 28.05 -7.36 -6.76
CA SER A 21 27.68 -5.98 -6.47
C SER A 21 26.19 -5.74 -6.74
N PHE A 22 25.67 -6.25 -7.86
CA PHE A 22 24.26 -6.18 -8.20
C PHE A 22 23.39 -6.88 -7.16
N GLN A 23 23.71 -8.14 -6.78
CA GLN A 23 22.95 -8.91 -5.80
C GLN A 23 22.84 -8.17 -4.46
N ARG A 24 23.96 -7.65 -3.94
CA ARG A 24 23.97 -6.92 -2.67
C ARG A 24 23.11 -5.66 -2.72
N GLY A 25 23.22 -4.89 -3.80
CA GLY A 25 22.40 -3.69 -4.00
C GLY A 25 20.91 -4.01 -4.09
N MET A 26 20.55 -5.04 -4.86
CA MET A 26 19.16 -5.46 -5.03
C MET A 26 18.52 -5.99 -3.76
N VAL A 27 19.26 -6.74 -2.94
CA VAL A 27 18.78 -7.17 -1.62
C VAL A 27 18.46 -5.96 -0.75
N GLY A 28 19.34 -4.97 -0.68
CA GLY A 28 19.09 -3.74 0.09
C GLY A 28 17.86 -2.97 -0.40
N MET A 29 17.65 -2.87 -1.72
CA MET A 29 16.45 -2.23 -2.28
C MET A 29 15.18 -3.03 -2.00
N ASN A 30 15.25 -4.37 -2.06
CA ASN A 30 14.12 -5.24 -1.75
C ASN A 30 13.72 -5.13 -0.26
N GLU A 31 14.70 -5.11 0.65
CA GLU A 31 14.46 -4.88 2.08
C GLU A 31 13.84 -3.51 2.34
N GLY A 32 14.27 -2.47 1.63
CA GLY A 32 13.66 -1.14 1.71
C GLY A 32 12.18 -1.14 1.29
N VAL A 33 11.85 -1.80 0.19
CA VAL A 33 10.46 -1.99 -0.26
C VAL A 33 9.66 -2.80 0.75
N ALA A 34 10.24 -3.87 1.30
CA ALA A 34 9.60 -4.72 2.30
C ALA A 34 9.28 -3.96 3.61
N ALA A 35 10.25 -3.20 4.12
CA ALA A 35 10.07 -2.38 5.31
C ALA A 35 8.97 -1.33 5.11
N GLN A 36 8.94 -0.70 3.93
CA GLN A 36 7.91 0.28 3.61
C GLN A 36 6.53 -0.37 3.39
N TRP A 37 6.48 -1.61 2.87
CA TRP A 37 5.25 -2.39 2.83
C TRP A 37 4.67 -2.62 4.22
N SER A 38 5.50 -2.98 5.21
CA SER A 38 5.05 -3.12 6.60
C SER A 38 4.43 -1.83 7.15
N ASN A 39 4.96 -0.65 6.77
CA ASN A 39 4.35 0.63 7.16
C ASN A 39 2.95 0.82 6.55
N VAL A 40 2.77 0.41 5.28
CA VAL A 40 1.47 0.45 4.59
C VAL A 40 0.49 -0.51 5.24
N GLU A 41 0.90 -1.75 5.50
CA GLU A 41 0.10 -2.77 6.16
C GLU A 41 -0.38 -2.31 7.54
N ASN A 42 0.54 -1.77 8.36
CA ASN A 42 0.21 -1.22 9.67
C ASN A 42 -0.85 -0.11 9.59
N ALA A 43 -0.77 0.77 8.59
CA ALA A 43 -1.74 1.85 8.40
C ALA A 43 -3.15 1.29 8.05
N TYR A 44 -3.22 0.29 7.17
CA TYR A 44 -4.47 -0.36 6.81
C TYR A 44 -5.05 -1.21 7.95
N GLN A 45 -4.22 -1.89 8.72
CA GLN A 45 -4.65 -2.69 9.85
C GLN A 45 -5.24 -1.80 10.96
N LEU A 46 -4.61 -0.66 11.26
CA LEU A 46 -5.17 0.32 12.19
C LEU A 46 -6.58 0.76 11.77
N ARG A 47 -6.79 1.05 10.47
CA ARG A 47 -8.11 1.42 9.94
C ARG A 47 -9.13 0.29 10.11
N ALA A 48 -8.75 -0.94 9.81
CA ALA A 48 -9.62 -2.10 9.99
C ALA A 48 -10.00 -2.28 11.47
N ASP A 49 -9.07 -2.11 12.39
CA ASP A 49 -9.32 -2.27 13.83
C ASP A 49 -10.21 -1.15 14.38
N LYS A 50 -9.96 0.11 14.00
CA LYS A 50 -10.85 1.22 14.34
C LYS A 50 -12.25 1.06 13.75
N THR A 51 -12.35 0.50 12.53
CA THR A 51 -13.64 0.15 11.92
C THR A 51 -14.40 -0.88 12.74
N LYS A 52 -13.73 -1.92 13.24
CA LYS A 52 -14.36 -2.92 14.13
C LYS A 52 -14.95 -2.26 15.38
N ASN A 53 -14.19 -1.35 15.98
CA ASN A 53 -14.60 -0.66 17.19
C ASN A 53 -15.84 0.21 16.95
N ILE A 54 -15.86 1.00 15.86
CA ILE A 54 -17.02 1.86 15.59
C ILE A 54 -18.27 1.06 15.22
N VAL A 55 -18.12 -0.06 14.49
CA VAL A 55 -19.23 -0.97 14.20
C VAL A 55 -19.84 -1.49 15.50
N SER A 56 -19.02 -1.86 16.49
CA SER A 56 -19.51 -2.35 17.78
C SER A 56 -20.32 -1.29 18.54
N ILE A 57 -19.91 -0.01 18.46
CA ILE A 57 -20.61 1.11 19.08
C ILE A 57 -21.97 1.33 18.41
N ILE A 58 -21.98 1.38 17.07
CA ILE A 58 -23.21 1.59 16.29
C ILE A 58 -24.19 0.42 16.45
N LYS A 59 -23.71 -0.82 16.57
CA LYS A 59 -24.56 -2.00 16.87
C LYS A 59 -25.36 -1.87 18.17
N GLY A 60 -24.88 -1.06 19.13
CA GLY A 60 -25.60 -0.79 20.37
C GLY A 60 -26.81 0.15 20.18
N SER A 61 -26.92 0.83 19.04
CA SER A 61 -28.06 1.68 18.70
C SER A 61 -29.17 0.84 18.05
N ALA A 62 -30.35 0.82 18.67
CA ALA A 62 -31.47 -0.05 18.27
C ALA A 62 -32.05 0.29 16.88
N ASP A 63 -31.91 1.53 16.42
CA ASP A 63 -32.62 2.05 15.24
C ASP A 63 -31.74 2.19 13.99
N PHE A 64 -30.45 1.81 14.06
CA PHE A 64 -29.53 2.01 12.94
C PHE A 64 -29.75 1.02 11.79
N GLU A 65 -29.54 1.48 10.55
CA GLU A 65 -29.70 0.66 9.33
C GLU A 65 -28.77 -0.57 9.33
N GLN A 66 -29.36 -1.76 9.54
CA GLN A 66 -28.60 -3.02 9.57
C GLN A 66 -27.84 -3.28 8.27
N LYS A 67 -28.44 -2.94 7.12
CA LYS A 67 -27.81 -3.14 5.81
C LYS A 67 -26.47 -2.40 5.70
N THR A 68 -26.46 -1.11 6.04
CA THR A 68 -25.25 -0.27 6.02
C THR A 68 -24.16 -0.83 6.94
N LEU A 69 -24.55 -1.33 8.11
CA LEU A 69 -23.61 -1.90 9.06
C LEU A 69 -23.04 -3.25 8.58
N THR A 70 -23.87 -4.10 7.97
CA THR A 70 -23.45 -5.35 7.34
C THR A 70 -22.47 -5.09 6.20
N ASP A 71 -22.76 -4.14 5.31
CA ASP A 71 -21.88 -3.75 4.22
C ASP A 71 -20.48 -3.36 4.72
N VAL A 72 -20.40 -2.61 5.83
CA VAL A 72 -19.11 -2.22 6.45
C VAL A 72 -18.37 -3.44 7.03
N VAL A 73 -19.10 -4.35 7.69
CA VAL A 73 -18.51 -5.57 8.25
C VAL A 73 -17.96 -6.47 7.16
N GLU A 74 -18.71 -6.66 6.07
CA GLU A 74 -18.29 -7.48 4.94
C GLU A 74 -17.11 -6.85 4.20
N ALA A 75 -17.16 -5.54 3.94
CA ALA A 75 -16.06 -4.82 3.30
C ALA A 75 -14.79 -4.87 4.14
N ARG A 76 -14.90 -4.75 5.48
CA ARG A 76 -13.77 -4.93 6.39
C ARG A 76 -13.23 -6.35 6.33
N ALA A 77 -14.10 -7.36 6.42
CA ALA A 77 -13.70 -8.76 6.39
C ALA A 77 -12.91 -9.08 5.11
N LYS A 78 -13.40 -8.59 3.96
CA LYS A 78 -12.73 -8.74 2.66
C LYS A 78 -11.41 -7.96 2.59
N ALA A 79 -11.34 -6.75 3.13
CA ALA A 79 -10.09 -5.98 3.19
C ALA A 79 -9.02 -6.68 4.05
N THR A 80 -9.42 -7.36 5.12
CA THR A 80 -8.49 -8.09 6.01
C THR A 80 -8.18 -9.51 5.55
N SER A 81 -8.96 -10.10 4.64
CA SER A 81 -8.71 -11.45 4.14
C SER A 81 -7.60 -11.51 3.09
N ILE A 82 -7.31 -10.39 2.43
CA ILE A 82 -6.19 -10.28 1.49
C ILE A 82 -4.93 -9.95 2.28
N GLN A 83 -4.13 -10.97 2.57
CA GLN A 83 -2.83 -10.83 3.20
C GLN A 83 -1.74 -10.92 2.13
N LEU A 84 -0.89 -9.89 2.05
CA LEU A 84 0.26 -9.87 1.15
C LEU A 84 1.54 -9.82 1.96
N ASN A 85 2.46 -10.72 1.63
CA ASN A 85 3.81 -10.67 2.17
C ASN A 85 4.69 -9.77 1.30
N ALA A 86 5.81 -9.29 1.84
CA ALA A 86 6.77 -8.47 1.10
C ALA A 86 7.33 -9.13 -0.19
N ASN A 87 7.32 -10.46 -0.23
CA ASN A 87 7.74 -11.24 -1.40
C ASN A 87 6.63 -11.39 -2.46
N ASP A 88 5.39 -11.04 -2.14
CA ASP A 88 4.18 -11.25 -2.95
C ASP A 88 3.57 -9.95 -3.46
N LEU A 89 4.36 -8.89 -3.53
CA LEU A 89 3.92 -7.56 -3.97
C LEU A 89 3.90 -7.41 -5.49
N THR A 90 3.35 -8.40 -6.20
CA THR A 90 3.18 -8.32 -7.66
C THR A 90 2.10 -7.28 -8.02
N PRO A 91 2.11 -6.72 -9.23
CA PRO A 91 1.09 -5.77 -9.67
C PRO A 91 -0.34 -6.29 -9.49
N GLU A 92 -0.59 -7.57 -9.78
CA GLU A 92 -1.92 -8.18 -9.71
C GLU A 92 -2.39 -8.32 -8.27
N LYS A 93 -1.51 -8.84 -7.39
CA LYS A 93 -1.82 -9.04 -5.97
C LYS A 93 -2.04 -7.70 -5.27
N LEU A 94 -1.19 -6.71 -5.56
CA LEU A 94 -1.32 -5.37 -5.00
C LEU A 94 -2.61 -4.69 -5.47
N ALA A 95 -3.01 -4.87 -6.73
CA ALA A 95 -4.27 -4.35 -7.26
C ALA A 95 -5.50 -4.99 -6.58
N GLN A 96 -5.46 -6.31 -6.31
CA GLN A 96 -6.53 -7.00 -5.57
C GLN A 96 -6.65 -6.46 -4.14
N PHE A 97 -5.51 -6.30 -3.45
CA PHE A 97 -5.46 -5.67 -2.13
C PHE A 97 -6.05 -4.26 -2.16
N GLU A 98 -5.60 -3.42 -3.11
CA GLU A 98 -6.10 -2.05 -3.27
C GLU A 98 -7.62 -2.03 -3.50
N ALA A 99 -8.15 -2.89 -4.37
CA ALA A 99 -9.58 -2.96 -4.65
C ALA A 99 -10.40 -3.30 -3.40
N ALA A 100 -9.94 -4.24 -2.55
CA ALA A 100 -10.60 -4.54 -1.29
C ALA A 100 -10.54 -3.37 -0.30
N GLN A 101 -9.40 -2.67 -0.25
CA GLN A 101 -9.25 -1.48 0.59
C GLN A 101 -10.16 -0.32 0.13
N GLN A 102 -10.36 -0.14 -1.18
CA GLN A 102 -11.29 0.85 -1.74
C GLN A 102 -12.75 0.52 -1.40
N GLN A 103 -13.13 -0.77 -1.42
CA GLN A 103 -14.47 -1.19 -1.00
C GLN A 103 -14.74 -0.84 0.47
N LEU A 104 -13.75 -1.02 1.36
CA LEU A 104 -13.85 -0.59 2.75
C LEU A 104 -13.97 0.94 2.87
N SER A 105 -13.14 1.72 2.18
CA SER A 105 -13.26 3.19 2.17
C SER A 105 -14.66 3.63 1.73
N GLY A 106 -15.19 3.06 0.65
CA GLY A 106 -16.53 3.39 0.15
C GLY A 106 -17.66 3.01 1.11
N ALA A 107 -17.55 1.86 1.80
CA ALA A 107 -18.51 1.48 2.84
C ALA A 107 -18.47 2.43 4.04
N LEU A 108 -17.27 2.86 4.46
CA LEU A 108 -17.10 3.84 5.53
C LEU A 108 -17.64 5.22 5.15
N SER A 109 -17.43 5.68 3.90
CA SER A 109 -18.04 6.93 3.42
C SER A 109 -19.57 6.88 3.46
N ARG A 110 -20.19 5.75 3.06
CA ARG A 110 -21.65 5.56 3.18
C ARG A 110 -22.11 5.52 4.64
N LEU A 111 -21.34 4.89 5.53
CA LEU A 111 -21.61 4.88 6.96
C LEU A 111 -21.66 6.31 7.53
N MET A 112 -20.67 7.14 7.19
CA MET A 112 -20.60 8.54 7.65
C MET A 112 -21.84 9.34 7.20
N VAL A 113 -22.22 9.22 5.93
CA VAL A 113 -23.42 9.90 5.40
C VAL A 113 -24.70 9.40 6.06
N THR A 114 -24.79 8.09 6.33
CA THR A 114 -25.97 7.50 6.95
C THR A 114 -26.13 7.96 8.40
N VAL A 115 -25.04 8.06 9.16
CA VAL A 115 -25.05 8.51 10.56
C VAL A 115 -25.54 9.96 10.71
N GLU A 116 -25.41 10.81 9.70
CA GLU A 116 -25.98 12.17 9.72
C GLU A 116 -27.50 12.19 9.94
N ARG A 117 -28.19 11.10 9.61
CA ARG A 117 -29.64 10.93 9.83
C ARG A 117 -30.00 10.51 11.25
N TYR A 118 -29.02 10.22 12.10
CA TYR A 118 -29.17 9.68 13.45
C TYR A 118 -28.52 10.62 14.47
N PRO A 119 -29.25 11.62 15.02
CA PRO A 119 -28.70 12.64 15.93
C PRO A 119 -27.97 12.07 17.15
N ASP A 120 -28.47 10.98 17.71
CA ASP A 120 -27.89 10.34 18.90
C ASP A 120 -26.50 9.76 18.60
N LEU A 121 -26.32 9.14 17.42
CA LEU A 121 -25.03 8.62 16.98
C LEU A 121 -24.08 9.76 16.57
N LYS A 122 -24.60 10.76 15.84
CA LYS A 122 -23.83 11.92 15.39
C LYS A 122 -23.22 12.70 16.55
N THR A 123 -23.95 12.84 17.64
CA THR A 123 -23.50 13.59 18.83
C THR A 123 -22.64 12.75 19.78
N THR A 124 -22.59 11.43 19.59
CA THR A 124 -21.75 10.53 20.39
C THR A 124 -20.27 10.85 20.17
N THR A 125 -19.55 11.17 21.26
CA THR A 125 -18.12 11.50 21.23
C THR A 125 -17.29 10.46 20.49
N ALA A 126 -17.55 9.18 20.72
CA ALA A 126 -16.80 8.10 20.08
C ALA A 126 -16.94 8.09 18.54
N PHE A 127 -18.08 8.51 18.00
CA PHE A 127 -18.27 8.62 16.55
C PHE A 127 -17.56 9.85 15.98
N ARG A 128 -17.65 11.00 16.66
CA ARG A 128 -16.93 12.23 16.27
C ARG A 128 -15.41 12.02 16.28
N ASP A 129 -14.91 11.32 17.30
CA ASP A 129 -13.50 10.93 17.40
C ASP A 129 -13.09 10.00 16.27
N PHE A 130 -13.96 9.04 15.90
CA PHE A 130 -13.72 8.14 14.78
C PHE A 130 -13.69 8.90 13.45
N GLN A 131 -14.59 9.84 13.23
CA GLN A 131 -14.62 10.67 12.03
C GLN A 131 -13.33 11.48 11.86
N ALA A 132 -12.86 12.13 12.94
CA ALA A 132 -11.59 12.86 12.93
C ALA A 132 -10.38 11.93 12.71
N GLN A 133 -10.37 10.76 13.36
CA GLN A 133 -9.31 9.76 13.16
C GLN A 133 -9.34 9.17 11.74
N TYR A 134 -10.52 9.02 11.13
CA TYR A 134 -10.67 8.41 9.80
C TYR A 134 -9.95 9.22 8.73
N GLU A 135 -10.14 10.53 8.70
CA GLU A 135 -9.42 11.40 7.76
C GLU A 135 -7.90 11.31 7.98
N GLY A 136 -7.45 11.33 9.23
CA GLY A 136 -6.04 11.14 9.58
C GLY A 136 -5.47 9.78 9.12
N MET A 137 -6.26 8.71 9.22
CA MET A 137 -5.88 7.38 8.74
C MET A 137 -5.80 7.33 7.21
N GLU A 138 -6.77 7.88 6.48
CA GLU A 138 -6.73 7.93 5.01
C GLU A 138 -5.53 8.76 4.51
N ASN A 139 -5.25 9.90 5.16
CA ASN A 139 -4.08 10.72 4.85
C ASN A 139 -2.76 9.94 5.09
N ARG A 140 -2.65 9.24 6.23
CA ARG A 140 -1.49 8.40 6.52
C ARG A 140 -1.33 7.28 5.49
N ILE A 141 -2.41 6.59 5.14
CA ILE A 141 -2.41 5.56 4.09
C ILE A 141 -1.88 6.16 2.78
N GLY A 142 -2.38 7.33 2.36
CA GLY A 142 -1.92 8.00 1.16
C GLY A 142 -0.42 8.33 1.19
N VAL A 143 0.09 8.81 2.31
CA VAL A 143 1.53 9.09 2.50
C VAL A 143 2.37 7.81 2.40
N GLU A 144 1.99 6.74 3.10
CA GLU A 144 2.76 5.49 3.11
C GLU A 144 2.72 4.79 1.74
N ARG A 145 1.60 4.87 1.00
CA ARG A 145 1.49 4.38 -0.39
C ARG A 145 2.42 5.13 -1.34
N ARG A 146 2.53 6.46 -1.21
CA ARG A 146 3.45 7.26 -2.04
C ARG A 146 4.91 6.88 -1.80
N LYS A 147 5.32 6.81 -0.53
CA LYS A 147 6.67 6.36 -0.15
C LYS A 147 6.96 4.94 -0.68
N PHE A 148 5.99 4.03 -0.57
CA PHE A 148 6.10 2.68 -1.13
C PHE A 148 6.33 2.73 -2.65
N ASN A 149 5.51 3.49 -3.38
CA ASN A 149 5.65 3.64 -4.82
C ASN A 149 7.01 4.21 -5.23
N ASP A 150 7.56 5.16 -4.48
CA ASP A 150 8.87 5.73 -4.79
C ASP A 150 10.00 4.70 -4.65
N LEU A 151 9.98 3.89 -3.58
CA LEU A 151 10.95 2.79 -3.39
C LEU A 151 10.76 1.69 -4.44
N ALA A 152 9.51 1.30 -4.71
CA ALA A 152 9.19 0.33 -5.75
C ALA A 152 9.62 0.84 -7.14
N ARG A 153 9.52 2.15 -7.40
CA ARG A 153 9.96 2.77 -8.67
C ARG A 153 11.47 2.69 -8.82
N ALA A 154 12.22 3.03 -7.78
CA ALA A 154 13.67 2.89 -7.79
C ALA A 154 14.09 1.43 -8.01
N TYR A 155 13.46 0.49 -7.30
CA TYR A 155 13.70 -0.95 -7.44
C TYR A 155 13.39 -1.44 -8.86
N ASN A 156 12.21 -1.14 -9.38
CA ASN A 156 11.77 -1.56 -10.71
C ASN A 156 12.64 -0.96 -11.82
N ALA A 157 13.06 0.30 -11.68
CA ALA A 157 13.99 0.92 -12.62
C ALA A 157 15.33 0.18 -12.65
N LYS A 158 15.85 -0.23 -11.49
CA LYS A 158 17.14 -0.94 -11.40
C LYS A 158 17.11 -2.31 -12.07
N ILE A 159 16.03 -3.07 -11.91
CA ILE A 159 15.87 -4.40 -12.55
C ILE A 159 15.55 -4.30 -14.04
N LYS A 160 14.97 -3.19 -14.53
CA LYS A 160 14.65 -3.01 -15.95
C LYS A 160 15.81 -2.47 -16.77
N GLN A 161 16.84 -1.91 -16.13
CA GLN A 161 17.99 -1.32 -16.81
C GLN A 161 18.93 -2.40 -17.38
N ILE A 162 19.44 -2.22 -18.60
CA ILE A 162 20.52 -3.07 -19.15
C ILE A 162 21.86 -2.67 -18.51
N PRO A 163 22.74 -3.61 -18.12
CA PRO A 163 22.62 -5.08 -18.27
C PRO A 163 21.94 -5.79 -17.09
N ASN A 164 21.49 -5.06 -16.07
CA ASN A 164 20.92 -5.62 -14.83
C ASN A 164 19.69 -6.51 -15.06
N ASN A 165 18.88 -6.25 -16.09
CA ASN A 165 17.69 -7.06 -16.41
C ASN A 165 17.98 -8.55 -16.63
N MET A 166 19.16 -8.88 -17.18
CA MET A 166 19.60 -10.26 -17.35
C MET A 166 19.89 -10.92 -15.99
N LEU A 167 20.57 -10.20 -15.10
CA LEU A 167 20.85 -10.68 -13.74
C LEU A 167 19.59 -10.73 -12.87
N ALA A 168 18.67 -9.78 -13.03
CA ALA A 168 17.42 -9.73 -12.28
C ALA A 168 16.61 -11.01 -12.50
N GLY A 169 16.45 -11.43 -13.76
CA GLY A 169 15.80 -12.71 -14.09
C GLY A 169 16.54 -13.91 -13.51
N PHE A 170 17.87 -13.93 -13.59
CA PHE A 170 18.68 -15.03 -13.06
C PHE A 170 18.61 -15.17 -11.53
N PHE A 171 18.60 -14.05 -10.80
CA PHE A 171 18.53 -14.02 -9.33
C PHE A 171 17.09 -13.95 -8.79
N GLY A 172 16.08 -13.98 -9.66
CA GLY A 172 14.66 -14.01 -9.25
C GLY A 172 14.09 -12.68 -8.76
N PHE A 173 14.70 -11.55 -9.11
CA PHE A 173 14.15 -10.23 -8.80
C PHE A 173 13.03 -9.88 -9.80
N THR A 174 11.81 -9.72 -9.29
CA THR A 174 10.60 -9.48 -10.07
C THR A 174 10.01 -8.11 -9.78
N GLU A 175 9.29 -7.57 -10.76
CA GLU A 175 8.66 -6.26 -10.66
C GLU A 175 7.68 -6.18 -9.47
N LYS A 176 7.79 -5.09 -8.71
CA LYS A 176 6.87 -4.74 -7.63
C LYS A 176 5.70 -3.92 -8.19
N GLY A 177 4.49 -4.18 -7.69
CA GLY A 177 3.30 -3.41 -8.02
C GLY A 177 3.38 -1.96 -7.56
N TYR A 178 2.51 -1.12 -8.12
CA TYR A 178 2.28 0.24 -7.64
C TYR A 178 0.86 0.40 -7.14
N PHE A 179 0.71 1.22 -6.10
CA PHE A 179 -0.57 1.80 -5.75
C PHE A 179 -0.97 2.85 -6.78
N LYS A 180 -2.23 2.84 -7.21
CA LYS A 180 -2.75 3.91 -8.07
C LYS A 180 -2.95 5.21 -7.29
N SER A 181 -2.81 6.36 -7.96
CA SER A 181 -3.25 7.64 -7.39
C SER A 181 -4.74 7.55 -7.05
N GLN A 182 -5.15 8.10 -5.90
CA GLN A 182 -6.57 8.28 -5.62
C GLN A 182 -7.12 9.32 -6.62
N GLU A 183 -8.28 9.05 -7.22
CA GLU A 183 -8.99 10.06 -8.01
C GLU A 183 -9.15 11.34 -7.17
N GLY A 184 -8.63 12.47 -7.69
CA GLY A 184 -8.67 13.77 -7.01
C GLY A 184 -7.34 14.28 -6.43
N THR A 185 -6.29 13.45 -6.31
CA THR A 185 -4.94 13.95 -5.92
C THR A 185 -4.14 14.57 -7.07
N ASP A 186 -4.64 14.45 -8.30
CA ASP A 186 -4.03 15.05 -9.50
C ASP A 186 -4.42 16.52 -9.69
N VAL A 187 -5.35 17.03 -8.87
CA VAL A 187 -5.74 18.46 -8.85
C VAL A 187 -5.07 19.09 -7.63
N ALA A 188 -3.93 19.74 -7.85
CA ALA A 188 -3.41 20.66 -6.85
C ALA A 188 -4.49 21.73 -6.57
N PRO A 189 -4.80 22.06 -5.30
CA PRO A 189 -5.73 23.15 -5.03
C PRO A 189 -5.18 24.43 -5.65
N ASP A 190 -5.95 25.04 -6.55
CA ASP A 190 -5.63 26.34 -7.13
C ASP A 190 -5.82 27.37 -6.01
N ILE A 191 -4.72 27.73 -5.34
CA ILE A 191 -4.77 28.74 -4.30
C ILE A 191 -4.75 30.10 -4.99
N ASP A 192 -5.93 30.58 -5.35
CA ASP A 192 -6.14 31.95 -5.77
C ASP A 192 -5.98 32.89 -4.57
N PHE A 193 -4.81 33.52 -4.49
CA PHE A 193 -4.55 34.62 -3.55
C PHE A 193 -5.09 35.94 -4.10
N GLY A 194 -6.40 35.97 -4.37
CA GLY A 194 -7.09 37.06 -5.05
C GLY A 194 -6.48 38.44 -4.76
N LYS A 195 -6.02 39.10 -5.83
CA LYS A 195 -5.70 40.53 -5.86
C LYS A 195 -6.72 41.26 -6.70
#